data_AF-A0A5M7BR05-F1
#
_entry.id   AF-A0A5M7BR05-F1
#
_cell.length_a   1.000
_cell.length_b   1.000
_cell.length_c   1.000
_cell.angle_alpha   90.00
_cell.angle_beta   90.00
_cell.angle_gamma   90.00
#
_symmetry.space_group_name_H-M   'P 1'
#
loop_
_entity.id
_entity.type
_entity.pdbx_description
1 polymer ?
#
loop_
_entity_poly.entity_id
_entity_poly.type
_entity_poly.pdbx_seq_one_letter_code
_entity_poly.pdbx_strand_id
1 'polypeptide(L)'
;MAESPAPSGNYFGLVNRVDRGVLVRIVTRGEDASRLPEDPEAIAGKVYSPIERVLLAGLLCVVSVAAVFLITVNAWDVEGFFPWYWNVVWVLFPWVFLGPAWGAYFEKVRRNVSASRFAESYEEFRAESVHVRGTVAGVREKPARHRRVGQLVVDVAYERPTGERASVVAISPDINMPHHEVPEIGAPAHVWLSPDEHTRVVQIPAR
;
A
#
# COMPACT_ATOMS: atom_id res chain seq x y z
N MET A 1 -21.64 30.00 -5.08
CA MET A 1 -21.33 28.65 -4.58
C MET A 1 -20.36 28.06 -5.59
N ALA A 2 -19.06 28.16 -5.30
CA ALA A 2 -18.02 27.82 -6.28
C ALA A 2 -17.75 26.32 -6.24
N GLU A 3 -18.07 25.66 -7.35
CA GLU A 3 -17.70 24.29 -7.65
C GLU A 3 -16.17 24.23 -7.74
N SER A 4 -15.52 23.57 -6.77
CA SER A 4 -14.08 23.34 -6.81
C SER A 4 -13.81 22.29 -7.90
N PRO A 5 -13.06 22.60 -8.97
CA PRO A 5 -12.73 21.60 -9.97
C PRO A 5 -11.77 20.59 -9.34
N ALA A 6 -12.25 19.38 -9.09
CA ALA A 6 -11.39 18.26 -8.68
C ALA A 6 -10.32 18.06 -9.77
N PRO A 7 -9.02 18.06 -9.43
CA PRO A 7 -8.00 17.72 -10.41
C PRO A 7 -8.06 16.20 -10.62
N SER A 8 -8.92 15.77 -11.54
CA SER A 8 -8.96 14.39 -12.07
C SER A 8 -7.74 14.16 -12.98
N GLY A 9 -6.54 14.42 -12.47
CA GLY A 9 -5.31 13.89 -13.05
C GLY A 9 -5.28 12.39 -12.80
N ASN A 10 -5.08 11.61 -13.86
CA ASN A 10 -5.20 10.16 -13.88
C ASN A 10 -4.40 9.48 -12.73
N TYR A 11 -5.09 9.08 -11.64
CA TYR A 11 -4.49 8.40 -10.48
C TYR A 11 -3.60 7.23 -10.91
N PHE A 12 -4.09 6.43 -11.87
CA PHE A 12 -3.36 5.29 -12.43
C PHE A 12 -2.06 5.69 -13.14
N GLY A 13 -2.02 6.86 -13.77
CA GLY A 13 -0.81 7.39 -14.41
C GLY A 13 0.29 7.72 -13.39
N LEU A 14 -0.10 8.15 -12.18
CA LEU A 14 0.85 8.46 -11.09
C LEU A 14 1.26 7.23 -10.30
N VAL A 15 0.35 6.26 -10.11
CA VAL A 15 0.70 4.96 -9.50
C VAL A 15 1.78 4.24 -10.31
N ASN A 16 1.73 4.31 -11.63
CA ASN A 16 2.75 3.72 -12.50
C ASN A 16 4.11 4.44 -12.43
N ARG A 17 4.16 5.63 -11.83
CA ARG A 17 5.37 6.43 -11.63
C ARG A 17 5.90 6.34 -10.19
N VAL A 18 5.29 5.52 -9.33
CA VAL A 18 5.77 5.34 -7.96
C VAL A 18 7.19 4.78 -8.00
N ASP A 19 8.09 5.49 -7.33
CA ASP A 19 9.48 5.13 -7.26
C ASP A 19 9.66 3.86 -6.40
N ARG A 20 10.55 2.97 -6.86
CA ARG A 20 10.85 1.74 -6.12
C ARG A 20 11.68 2.08 -4.88
N GLY A 21 11.39 1.39 -3.77
CA GLY A 21 12.13 1.57 -2.51
C GLY A 21 11.73 2.82 -1.71
N VAL A 22 10.68 3.52 -2.12
CA VAL A 22 10.18 4.71 -1.43
C VAL A 22 9.01 4.36 -0.51
N LEU A 23 9.16 4.71 0.77
CA LEU A 23 8.13 4.56 1.79
C LEU A 23 7.63 5.95 2.19
N VAL A 24 6.32 6.09 2.38
CA VAL A 24 5.72 7.34 2.84
C VAL A 24 4.84 7.12 4.06
N ARG A 25 5.08 7.95 5.07
CA ARG A 25 4.30 8.04 6.30
C ARG A 25 3.66 9.43 6.38
N ILE A 26 2.35 9.46 6.54
CA ILE A 26 1.64 10.69 6.90
C ILE A 26 1.60 10.77 8.42
N VAL A 27 2.20 11.82 8.98
CA VAL A 27 2.37 11.99 10.41
C VAL A 27 1.16 12.75 10.97
N THR A 28 0.35 12.06 11.77
CA THR A 28 -0.85 12.65 12.38
C THR A 28 -0.50 13.56 13.57
N ARG A 29 -1.45 14.41 13.98
CA ARG A 29 -1.25 15.38 15.07
C ARG A 29 -0.77 14.68 16.35
N GLY A 30 0.37 15.13 16.87
CA GLY A 30 0.98 14.63 18.12
C GLY A 30 2.37 14.02 17.95
N GLU A 31 2.77 13.69 16.72
CA GLU A 31 4.10 13.19 16.40
C GLU A 31 4.92 14.22 15.59
N ASP A 32 6.24 14.21 15.79
CA ASP A 32 7.15 15.11 15.09
C ASP A 32 7.57 14.52 13.73
N ALA A 33 7.12 15.14 12.64
CA ALA A 33 7.45 14.72 11.27
C ALA A 33 8.92 14.95 10.90
N SER A 34 9.67 15.71 11.70
CA SER A 34 11.09 15.98 11.46
C SER A 34 12.01 14.87 11.97
N ARG A 35 11.47 13.86 12.67
CA ARG A 35 12.24 12.75 13.25
C ARG A 35 11.76 11.41 12.73
N LEU A 36 12.71 10.53 12.43
CA LEU A 36 12.40 9.12 12.20
C LEU A 36 11.90 8.48 13.52
N PRO A 37 10.80 7.70 13.48
CA PRO A 37 10.32 6.95 14.62
C PRO A 37 11.35 5.92 15.07
N GLU A 38 11.28 5.48 16.32
CA GLU A 38 12.11 4.37 16.80
C GLU A 38 11.63 3.03 16.24
N ASP A 39 10.33 2.89 16.04
CA ASP A 39 9.72 1.67 15.52
C ASP A 39 9.64 1.69 13.97
N PRO A 40 10.25 0.72 13.26
CA PRO A 40 10.14 0.60 11.81
C PRO A 40 8.71 0.35 11.32
N GLU A 41 7.84 -0.27 12.13
CA GLU A 41 6.46 -0.57 11.73
C GLU A 41 5.64 0.71 11.50
N ALA A 42 6.03 1.82 12.12
CA ALA A 42 5.40 3.12 11.92
C ALA A 42 5.61 3.68 10.50
N ILE A 43 6.61 3.19 9.77
CA ILE A 43 6.90 3.58 8.37
C ILE A 43 6.47 2.48 7.40
N ALA A 44 6.93 1.25 7.62
CA ALA A 44 6.73 0.14 6.68
C ALA A 44 5.38 -0.59 6.85
N GLY A 45 4.64 -0.26 7.91
CA GLY A 45 3.45 -0.99 8.33
C GLY A 45 3.78 -2.23 9.15
N LYS A 46 2.72 -2.86 9.68
CA LYS A 46 2.83 -4.02 10.58
C LYS A 46 3.57 -5.19 9.94
N VAL A 47 4.59 -5.71 10.62
CA VAL A 47 5.32 -6.91 10.18
C VAL A 47 4.64 -8.14 10.79
N TYR A 48 4.00 -8.97 9.96
CA TYR A 48 3.38 -10.20 10.46
C TYR A 48 4.42 -11.31 10.62
N SER A 49 4.28 -12.07 11.71
CA SER A 49 5.13 -13.21 12.01
C SER A 49 5.00 -14.32 10.97
N PRO A 50 6.02 -15.18 10.78
CA PRO A 50 5.94 -16.31 9.85
C PRO A 50 4.76 -17.25 10.16
N ILE A 51 4.47 -17.46 11.44
CA ILE A 51 3.38 -18.33 11.91
C ILE A 51 2.02 -17.77 11.49
N GLU A 52 1.77 -16.48 11.71
CA GLU A 52 0.52 -15.83 11.28
C GLU A 52 0.31 -15.93 9.77
N ARG A 53 1.38 -15.80 8.97
CA ARG A 53 1.32 -15.95 7.51
C ARG A 53 0.92 -17.36 7.09
N VAL A 54 1.47 -18.38 7.76
CA VAL A 54 1.17 -19.80 7.51
C VAL A 54 -0.26 -20.13 7.93
N LEU A 55 -0.72 -19.63 9.08
CA LEU A 55 -2.10 -19.83 9.54
C LEU A 55 -3.11 -19.19 8.57
N LEU A 56 -2.85 -17.97 8.10
CA LEU A 56 -3.69 -17.32 7.09
C LEU A 56 -3.70 -18.08 5.76
N ALA A 57 -2.55 -18.57 5.29
CA ALA A 57 -2.49 -19.43 4.11
C ALA A 57 -3.28 -20.73 4.30
N GLY A 58 -3.08 -21.41 5.44
CA GLY A 58 -3.77 -22.65 5.77
C GLY A 58 -5.28 -22.46 5.80
N LEU A 59 -5.76 -21.39 6.43
CA LEU A 59 -7.18 -21.04 6.44
C LEU A 59 -7.70 -20.80 5.02
N LEU A 60 -6.97 -20.03 4.20
CA LEU A 60 -7.37 -19.74 2.82
C LEU A 60 -7.43 -21.02 1.96
N CYS A 61 -6.50 -21.96 2.16
CA CYS A 61 -6.51 -23.27 1.54
C CYS A 61 -7.74 -24.08 1.95
N VAL A 62 -8.01 -24.20 3.26
CA VAL A 62 -9.18 -24.94 3.77
C VAL A 62 -10.48 -24.36 3.22
N VAL A 63 -10.63 -23.04 3.24
CA VAL A 63 -11.82 -22.35 2.67
C VAL A 63 -11.91 -22.59 1.16
N SER A 64 -10.79 -22.55 0.43
CA SER A 64 -10.78 -22.82 -1.01
C SER A 64 -11.24 -24.25 -1.31
N VAL A 65 -10.69 -25.24 -0.60
CA VAL A 65 -11.07 -26.65 -0.76
C VAL A 65 -12.54 -26.86 -0.41
N ALA A 66 -13.01 -26.32 0.71
CA ALA A 66 -14.40 -26.45 1.13
C ALA A 66 -15.36 -25.78 0.14
N ALA A 67 -15.04 -24.59 -0.35
CA ALA A 67 -15.87 -23.87 -1.32
C ALA A 67 -15.95 -24.62 -2.65
N VAL A 68 -14.81 -25.09 -3.18
CA VAL A 68 -14.78 -25.87 -4.41
C VAL A 68 -15.58 -27.15 -4.23
N PHE A 69 -15.30 -27.93 -3.18
CA PHE A 69 -16.00 -29.19 -2.90
C PHE A 69 -17.51 -29.00 -2.75
N LEU A 70 -17.96 -28.02 -1.96
CA LEU A 70 -19.39 -27.76 -1.76
C LEU A 70 -20.07 -27.36 -3.07
N ILE A 71 -19.44 -26.53 -3.89
CA ILE A 71 -20.02 -26.06 -5.16
C ILE A 71 -20.03 -27.19 -6.19
N THR A 72 -18.94 -27.96 -6.32
CA THR A 72 -18.85 -29.04 -7.31
C THR A 72 -19.71 -30.24 -6.94
N VAL A 73 -19.74 -30.67 -5.68
CA VAL A 73 -20.54 -31.82 -5.25
C VAL A 73 -22.04 -31.49 -5.30
N ASN A 74 -22.47 -30.34 -4.79
CA ASN A 74 -23.89 -29.95 -4.90
C ASN A 74 -24.33 -29.76 -6.37
N ALA A 75 -23.43 -29.34 -7.26
CA ALA A 75 -23.75 -29.22 -8.68
C ALA A 75 -23.82 -30.57 -9.40
N TRP A 76 -23.11 -31.59 -8.89
CA TRP A 76 -23.11 -32.95 -9.44
C TRP A 76 -24.28 -33.80 -8.97
N ASP A 77 -24.75 -33.61 -7.73
CA ASP A 77 -25.89 -34.36 -7.19
C ASP A 77 -27.24 -34.02 -7.86
N VAL A 78 -27.30 -32.95 -8.67
CA VAL A 78 -28.45 -32.64 -9.53
C VAL A 78 -28.30 -33.40 -10.86
N GLU A 79 -28.29 -34.73 -10.77
CA GLU A 79 -28.20 -35.64 -11.91
C GLU A 79 -29.40 -35.44 -12.86
N GLY A 80 -29.16 -34.83 -14.03
CA GLY A 80 -30.11 -34.94 -15.14
C GLY A 80 -30.13 -33.84 -16.20
N PHE A 81 -29.53 -32.66 -15.96
CA PHE A 81 -29.79 -31.51 -16.87
C PHE A 81 -28.61 -30.99 -17.68
N PHE A 82 -27.34 -31.18 -17.25
CA PHE A 82 -26.20 -30.47 -17.88
C PHE A 82 -25.17 -31.39 -18.54
N PRO A 83 -24.68 -31.05 -19.75
CA PRO A 83 -23.60 -31.78 -20.42
C PRO A 83 -22.28 -31.78 -19.62
N TRP A 84 -21.44 -32.81 -19.80
CA TRP A 84 -20.18 -33.02 -19.07
C TRP A 84 -19.22 -31.82 -19.05
N TYR A 85 -19.26 -30.95 -20.07
CA TYR A 85 -18.42 -29.74 -20.14
C TYR A 85 -18.81 -28.68 -19.09
N TRP A 86 -20.03 -28.74 -18.54
CA TRP A 86 -20.51 -27.85 -17.48
C TRP A 86 -19.80 -28.10 -16.14
N ASN A 87 -19.22 -29.29 -15.96
CA ASN A 87 -18.36 -29.60 -14.80
C ASN A 87 -17.15 -28.67 -14.72
N VAL A 88 -16.59 -28.27 -15.86
CA VAL A 88 -15.48 -27.31 -15.92
C VAL A 88 -15.91 -25.95 -15.39
N VAL A 89 -17.14 -25.51 -15.72
CA VAL A 89 -17.69 -24.23 -15.24
C VAL A 89 -17.84 -24.24 -13.72
N TRP A 90 -18.36 -25.33 -13.13
CA TRP A 90 -18.54 -25.43 -11.69
C TRP A 90 -17.23 -25.54 -10.91
N VAL A 91 -16.18 -26.10 -11.50
CA VAL A 91 -14.83 -26.08 -10.91
C VAL A 91 -14.22 -24.69 -10.98
N LEU A 92 -14.44 -23.95 -12.08
CA LEU A 92 -13.88 -22.61 -12.27
C LEU A 92 -14.64 -21.51 -11.52
N PHE A 93 -15.94 -21.65 -11.34
CA PHE A 93 -16.81 -20.63 -10.73
C PHE A 93 -16.35 -20.16 -9.33
N PRO A 94 -15.97 -21.06 -8.38
CA PRO A 94 -15.41 -20.65 -7.09
C PRO A 94 -14.19 -19.72 -7.22
N TRP A 95 -13.38 -19.89 -8.26
CA TRP A 95 -12.17 -19.09 -8.49
C TRP A 95 -12.44 -17.65 -8.89
N VAL A 96 -13.65 -17.32 -9.34
CA VAL A 96 -14.07 -15.93 -9.55
C VAL A 96 -14.03 -15.15 -8.23
N PHE A 97 -14.30 -15.81 -7.10
CA PHE A 97 -14.26 -15.22 -5.77
C PHE A 97 -12.95 -15.50 -5.03
N LEU A 98 -12.42 -16.72 -5.18
CA LEU A 98 -11.15 -17.11 -4.54
C LEU A 98 -9.95 -16.41 -5.17
N GLY A 99 -9.96 -16.17 -6.48
CA GLY A 99 -8.87 -15.51 -7.21
C GLY A 99 -8.52 -14.14 -6.62
N PRO A 100 -9.48 -13.21 -6.48
CA PRO A 100 -9.26 -11.93 -5.80
C PRO A 100 -8.76 -12.08 -4.35
N ALA A 101 -9.26 -13.07 -3.59
CA ALA A 101 -8.81 -13.33 -2.22
C ALA A 101 -7.35 -13.78 -2.16
N TRP A 102 -6.94 -14.69 -3.04
CA TRP A 102 -5.55 -15.11 -3.21
C TRP A 102 -4.67 -13.94 -3.68
N GLY A 103 -5.16 -13.11 -4.61
CA GLY A 103 -4.47 -11.91 -5.06
C GLY A 103 -4.15 -10.96 -3.90
N ALA A 104 -5.16 -10.65 -3.07
CA ALA A 104 -4.98 -9.82 -1.87
C ALA A 104 -4.02 -10.46 -0.86
N TYR A 105 -4.06 -11.79 -0.69
CA TYR A 105 -3.12 -12.51 0.15
C TYR A 105 -1.67 -12.38 -0.35
N PHE A 106 -1.42 -12.61 -1.64
CA PHE A 106 -0.07 -12.48 -2.22
C PHE A 106 0.46 -11.05 -2.14
N GLU A 107 -0.41 -10.06 -2.36
CA GLU A 107 -0.05 -8.65 -2.19
C GLU A 107 0.37 -8.36 -0.74
N LYS A 108 -0.40 -8.86 0.23
CA LYS A 108 -0.07 -8.73 1.66
C LYS A 108 1.26 -9.41 2.02
N VAL A 109 1.51 -10.62 1.51
CA VAL A 109 2.78 -11.34 1.73
C VAL A 109 3.94 -10.55 1.13
N ARG A 110 3.81 -10.07 -0.12
CA ARG A 110 4.85 -9.29 -0.78
C ARG A 110 5.20 -8.01 -0.01
N ARG A 111 4.18 -7.26 0.44
CA ARG A 111 4.37 -6.05 1.26
C ARG A 111 5.08 -6.37 2.57
N ASN A 112 4.67 -7.45 3.24
CA ASN A 112 5.26 -7.86 4.51
C ASN A 112 6.72 -8.35 4.37
N VAL A 113 7.08 -9.02 3.27
CA VAL A 113 8.48 -9.34 2.98
C VAL A 113 9.30 -8.06 2.81
N SER A 114 8.77 -7.06 2.11
CA SER A 114 9.44 -5.76 1.97
C SER A 114 9.57 -5.03 3.31
N ALA A 115 8.52 -5.05 4.13
CA ALA A 115 8.51 -4.42 5.44
C ALA A 115 9.48 -5.10 6.41
N SER A 116 9.54 -6.44 6.43
CA SER A 116 10.50 -7.20 7.24
C SER A 116 11.94 -6.86 6.88
N ARG A 117 12.27 -6.82 5.58
CA ARG A 117 13.62 -6.45 5.11
C ARG A 117 14.00 -5.03 5.52
N PHE A 118 13.07 -4.09 5.37
CA PHE A 118 13.29 -2.72 5.82
C PHE A 118 13.49 -2.64 7.34
N ALA A 119 12.67 -3.36 8.12
CA ALA A 119 12.77 -3.42 9.58
C ALA A 119 14.11 -4.00 10.05
N GLU A 120 14.63 -5.03 9.37
CA GLU A 120 15.96 -5.61 9.64
C GLU A 120 17.09 -4.61 9.43
N SER A 121 17.01 -3.77 8.38
CA SER A 121 18.00 -2.73 8.06
C SER A 121 17.70 -1.36 8.70
N TYR A 122 16.68 -1.25 9.54
CA TYR A 122 16.13 0.06 9.92
C TYR A 122 17.08 0.87 10.81
N GLU A 123 17.74 0.22 11.76
CA GLU A 123 18.71 0.89 12.64
C GLU A 123 19.91 1.45 11.85
N GLU A 124 20.41 0.69 10.88
CA GLU A 124 21.46 1.13 9.96
C GLU A 124 20.98 2.32 9.10
N PHE A 125 19.78 2.20 8.52
CA PHE A 125 19.15 3.30 7.78
C PHE A 125 19.00 4.55 8.66
N ARG A 126 18.55 4.41 9.91
CA ARG A 126 18.37 5.53 10.84
C ARG A 126 19.71 6.20 11.19
N ALA A 127 20.77 5.42 11.35
CA ALA A 127 22.09 5.94 11.68
C ALA A 127 22.77 6.66 10.50
N GLU A 128 22.59 6.15 9.27
CA GLU A 128 23.34 6.62 8.10
C GLU A 128 22.54 7.51 7.15
N SER A 129 21.22 7.60 7.33
CA SER A 129 20.37 8.38 6.43
C SER A 129 20.65 9.88 6.50
N VAL A 130 20.60 10.51 5.33
CA VAL A 130 20.72 11.96 5.20
C VAL A 130 19.34 12.58 5.19
N HIS A 131 19.13 13.55 6.08
CA HIS A 131 17.90 14.34 6.13
C HIS A 131 17.92 15.46 5.10
N VAL A 132 16.88 15.53 4.27
CA VAL A 132 16.66 16.60 3.31
C VAL A 132 15.26 17.17 3.49
N ARG A 133 15.14 18.49 3.40
CA ARG A 133 13.83 19.15 3.39
C ARG A 133 13.25 19.10 1.99
N GLY A 134 12.01 18.66 1.90
CA GLY A 134 11.23 18.64 0.68
C GLY A 134 9.95 19.45 0.82
N THR A 135 9.21 19.53 -0.27
CA THR A 135 7.88 20.15 -0.35
C THR A 135 6.99 19.25 -1.18
N VAL A 136 5.75 19.07 -0.73
CA VAL A 136 4.75 18.32 -1.49
C VAL A 136 4.42 19.09 -2.77
N ALA A 137 4.81 18.55 -3.92
CA ALA A 137 4.57 19.12 -5.25
C ALA A 137 3.24 18.61 -5.85
N GLY A 138 2.80 17.41 -5.47
CA GLY A 138 1.58 16.81 -5.98
C GLY A 138 0.93 15.85 -4.99
N VAL A 139 -0.40 15.83 -4.98
CA VAL A 139 -1.19 14.95 -4.12
C VAL A 139 -2.32 14.35 -4.96
N ARG A 140 -2.50 13.03 -4.87
CA ARG A 140 -3.60 12.30 -5.48
C ARG A 140 -4.15 11.28 -4.50
N GLU A 141 -5.45 11.33 -4.29
CA GLU A 141 -6.16 10.45 -3.39
C GLU A 141 -6.99 9.41 -4.14
N LYS A 142 -7.05 8.20 -3.60
CA LYS A 142 -8.07 7.22 -3.93
C LYS A 142 -9.06 7.15 -2.78
N PRO A 143 -10.34 7.47 -3.02
CA PRO A 143 -11.35 7.39 -1.97
C PRO A 143 -11.54 5.93 -1.52
N ALA A 144 -11.66 5.76 -0.21
CA ALA A 144 -12.15 4.55 0.44
C ALA A 144 -13.65 4.67 0.76
N ARG A 145 -14.21 3.62 1.37
CA ARG A 145 -15.58 3.66 1.91
C ARG A 145 -15.71 4.76 2.98
N HIS A 146 -16.91 5.32 3.13
CA HIS A 146 -17.26 6.31 4.16
C HIS A 146 -16.57 7.69 4.04
N ARG A 147 -16.31 8.19 2.82
CA ARG A 147 -15.70 9.53 2.59
C ARG A 147 -14.34 9.70 3.29
N ARG A 148 -13.54 8.64 3.28
CA ARG A 148 -12.16 8.64 3.77
C ARG A 148 -11.22 8.39 2.61
N VAL A 149 -9.96 8.76 2.75
CA VAL A 149 -8.93 8.41 1.79
C VAL A 149 -8.36 7.05 2.17
N GLY A 150 -8.32 6.14 1.18
CA GLY A 150 -7.79 4.78 1.32
C GLY A 150 -6.35 4.63 0.86
N GLN A 151 -5.97 5.41 -0.16
CA GLN A 151 -4.61 5.41 -0.70
C GLN A 151 -4.25 6.84 -1.09
N LEU A 152 -3.01 7.22 -0.80
CA LEU A 152 -2.48 8.52 -1.21
C LEU A 152 -1.21 8.33 -2.03
N VAL A 153 -1.16 8.98 -3.18
CA VAL A 153 0.07 9.14 -3.96
C VAL A 153 0.52 10.58 -3.79
N VAL A 154 1.75 10.76 -3.33
CA VAL A 154 2.37 12.07 -3.13
C VAL A 154 3.60 12.19 -4.02
N ASP A 155 3.76 13.35 -4.62
CA ASP A 155 4.98 13.77 -5.29
C ASP A 155 5.65 14.81 -4.40
N VAL A 156 6.89 14.52 -3.99
CA VAL A 156 7.66 15.39 -3.10
C VAL A 156 8.91 15.85 -3.84
N ALA A 157 9.01 17.17 -4.04
CA ALA A 157 10.21 17.80 -4.56
C ALA A 157 11.18 18.07 -3.41
N TYR A 158 12.46 17.80 -3.61
CA TYR A 158 13.54 18.08 -2.67
C TYR A 158 14.80 18.49 -3.43
N GLU A 159 15.79 19.07 -2.75
CA GLU A 159 17.03 19.49 -3.39
C GLU A 159 18.21 18.65 -2.91
N ARG A 160 18.89 17.96 -3.83
CA ARG A 160 20.11 17.18 -3.55
C ARG A 160 20.88 16.85 -4.84
N PRO A 161 22.19 17.16 -4.94
CA PRO A 161 22.96 18.09 -4.10
C PRO A 161 22.41 19.54 -4.18
N THR A 162 22.88 20.44 -3.32
CA THR A 162 22.33 21.80 -3.19
C THR A 162 22.21 22.51 -4.54
N GLY A 163 20.98 22.90 -4.92
CA GLY A 163 20.68 23.55 -6.20
C GLY A 163 20.17 22.61 -7.30
N GLU A 164 20.23 21.30 -7.13
CA GLU A 164 19.65 20.31 -8.05
C GLU A 164 18.30 19.82 -7.50
N ARG A 165 17.22 20.12 -8.23
CA ARG A 165 15.87 19.68 -7.86
C ARG A 165 15.65 18.24 -8.27
N ALA A 166 15.37 17.40 -7.28
CA ALA A 166 14.91 16.04 -7.43
C ALA A 166 13.44 15.92 -6.99
N SER A 167 12.76 14.87 -7.45
CA SER A 167 11.40 14.55 -7.04
C SER A 167 11.31 13.07 -6.68
N VAL A 168 10.45 12.75 -5.72
CA VAL A 168 10.11 11.37 -5.39
C VAL A 168 8.60 11.18 -5.41
N VAL A 169 8.15 10.13 -6.07
CA VAL A 169 6.73 9.74 -6.07
C VAL A 169 6.55 8.55 -5.16
N ALA A 170 5.82 8.75 -4.07
CA ALA A 170 5.57 7.74 -3.05
C ALA A 170 4.07 7.41 -2.95
N ILE A 171 3.76 6.15 -2.65
CA ILE A 171 2.40 5.70 -2.35
C ILE A 171 2.30 5.28 -0.89
N SER A 172 1.30 5.82 -0.18
CA SER A 172 0.91 5.36 1.14
C SER A 172 -0.29 4.43 0.97
N PRO A 173 -0.08 3.09 0.95
CA PRO A 173 -1.16 2.14 0.83
C PRO A 173 -1.92 2.01 2.16
N ASP A 174 -3.23 1.81 2.07
CA ASP A 174 -4.11 1.47 3.21
C ASP A 174 -4.14 2.52 4.33
N ILE A 175 -4.10 3.80 3.96
CA ILE A 175 -4.41 4.88 4.90
C ILE A 175 -5.91 4.90 5.18
N ASN A 176 -6.28 5.36 6.38
CA ASN A 176 -7.68 5.57 6.75
C ASN A 176 -7.85 7.01 7.25
N MET A 177 -7.60 7.98 6.38
CA MET A 177 -7.50 9.39 6.75
C MET A 177 -8.76 10.18 6.32
N PRO A 178 -9.29 11.08 7.16
CA PRO A 178 -10.29 12.06 6.72
C PRO A 178 -9.71 13.00 5.65
N HIS A 179 -10.52 13.40 4.66
CA HIS A 179 -10.05 14.31 3.59
C HIS A 179 -9.43 15.63 4.11
N HIS A 180 -9.87 16.13 5.27
CA HIS A 180 -9.35 17.38 5.83
C HIS A 180 -7.97 17.23 6.49
N GLU A 181 -7.49 16.01 6.73
CA GLU A 181 -6.14 15.74 7.27
C GLU A 181 -5.12 15.46 6.16
N VAL A 182 -5.59 15.28 4.92
CA VAL A 182 -4.73 15.03 3.76
C VAL A 182 -3.78 16.23 3.56
N PRO A 183 -2.47 15.99 3.40
CA PRO A 183 -1.51 17.05 3.13
C PRO A 183 -1.86 17.84 1.86
N GLU A 184 -1.64 19.15 1.90
CA GLU A 184 -1.83 20.02 0.73
C GLU A 184 -0.56 20.15 -0.10
N ILE A 185 -0.72 20.54 -1.37
CA ILE A 185 0.43 20.95 -2.20
C ILE A 185 1.07 22.18 -1.56
N GLY A 186 2.39 22.17 -1.44
CA GLY A 186 3.16 23.18 -0.71
C GLY A 186 3.41 22.84 0.75
N ALA A 187 2.82 21.76 1.28
CA ALA A 187 3.12 21.31 2.64
C ALA A 187 4.60 20.90 2.78
N PRO A 188 5.25 21.18 3.93
CA PRO A 188 6.61 20.75 4.18
C PRO A 188 6.68 19.22 4.20
N ALA A 189 7.74 18.65 3.66
CA ALA A 189 8.03 17.22 3.73
C ALA A 189 9.45 16.99 4.23
N HIS A 190 9.65 15.87 4.91
CA HIS A 190 10.96 15.43 5.37
C HIS A 190 11.34 14.16 4.61
N VAL A 191 12.45 14.21 3.89
CA VAL A 191 12.95 13.10 3.08
C VAL A 191 14.23 12.58 3.72
N TRP A 192 14.24 11.30 4.00
CA TRP A 192 15.38 10.57 4.54
C TRP A 192 15.92 9.66 3.44
N LEU A 193 17.18 9.87 3.09
CA LEU A 193 17.83 9.19 1.97
C LEU A 193 18.88 8.25 2.53
N SER A 194 18.75 6.97 2.20
CA SER A 194 19.79 5.98 2.48
C SER A 194 21.07 6.32 1.71
N PRO A 195 22.26 5.99 2.24
CA PRO A 195 23.53 6.13 1.51
C PRO A 195 23.57 5.35 0.20
N ASP A 196 22.86 4.22 0.13
CA ASP A 196 22.72 3.41 -1.07
C ASP A 196 21.81 4.04 -2.14
N GLU A 197 21.10 5.13 -1.81
CA GLU A 197 20.08 5.83 -2.63
C GLU A 197 18.88 5.00 -3.09
N HIS A 198 18.81 3.72 -2.71
CA HIS A 198 17.75 2.79 -3.09
C HIS A 198 16.55 2.92 -2.16
N THR A 199 16.80 3.16 -0.86
CA THR A 199 15.74 3.31 0.14
C THR A 199 15.53 4.78 0.49
N ARG A 200 14.28 5.23 0.41
CA ARG A 200 13.91 6.62 0.73
C ARG A 200 12.66 6.62 1.60
N VAL A 201 12.70 7.37 2.69
CA VAL A 201 11.54 7.53 3.58
C VAL A 201 11.07 8.97 3.53
N VAL A 202 9.79 9.15 3.25
CA VAL A 202 9.14 10.46 3.18
C VAL A 202 8.15 10.59 4.33
N GLN A 203 8.32 11.61 5.15
CA GLN A 203 7.41 11.96 6.22
C GLN A 203 6.74 13.30 5.93
N ILE A 204 5.41 13.30 5.92
CA ILE A 204 4.62 14.50 5.62
C ILE A 204 3.67 14.72 6.79
N PRO A 205 3.65 15.90 7.42
CA PRO A 205 2.66 16.21 8.45
C PRO A 205 1.27 16.26 7.83
N ALA A 206 0.29 15.72 8.55
CA ALA A 206 -1.12 15.91 8.26
C ALA A 206 -1.51 17.40 8.42
N ARG A 207 -2.62 17.78 7.80
CA ARG A 207 -3.13 19.17 7.82
C ARG A 207 -3.70 19.62 9.18
#